data_AF-A0A7W1TLY3-F1
#
_entry.id   AF-A0A7W1TLY3-F1
#
_cell.length_a   1.000
_cell.length_b   1.000
_cell.length_c   1.000
_cell.angle_alpha   90.00
_cell.angle_beta   90.00
_cell.angle_gamma   90.00
#
_symmetry.space_group_name_H-M   'P 1'
#
loop_
_entity.id
_entity.type
_entity.pdbx_description
1 polymer ?
#
loop_
_entity_poly.entity_id
_entity_poly.type
_entity_poly.pdbx_seq_one_letter_code
_entity_poly.pdbx_strand_id
1 'polypeptide(L)'
;MFFLPEQVSEYERKRMTVREVQQLQIFVSDEASAILWLRQQLANKPQTSAALTPQFMQELRSWQKHEVGVEMVELLEQNFLRYFSNGPIPGQIVSWLKKSTDMRDLLAKEGRELEDGSVETDNHQLKSRARDRWYVPDPNKAADLEKLRTKSLLREFATYQTSKGKLKQFRTEAVRAGFAQAWRERDYATIVQMAERLPENVLQEDPNLLMYYDNASLRVN
;
A
#
# COMPACT_ATOMS: atom_id res chain seq x y z
N MET A 1 -7.66 -15.44 6.85
CA MET A 1 -7.95 -16.48 5.83
C MET A 1 -6.64 -16.78 5.12
N PHE A 2 -6.31 -18.06 4.96
CA PHE A 2 -5.04 -18.50 4.41
C PHE A 2 -5.11 -18.60 2.88
N PHE A 3 -4.06 -18.11 2.23
CA PHE A 3 -3.91 -18.13 0.78
C PHE A 3 -2.44 -18.44 0.44
N LEU A 4 -2.19 -19.45 -0.40
CA LEU A 4 -0.92 -19.68 -1.09
C LEU A 4 -0.52 -18.41 -1.88
N PRO A 5 0.74 -18.22 -2.30
CA PRO A 5 1.16 -17.03 -3.05
C PRO A 5 0.30 -16.71 -4.29
N GLU A 6 -0.19 -17.72 -5.02
CA GLU A 6 -1.13 -17.50 -6.14
C GLU A 6 -2.52 -17.07 -5.68
N GLN A 7 -2.88 -17.55 -4.50
CA GLN A 7 -4.15 -17.41 -3.82
C GLN A 7 -4.27 -16.03 -3.14
N VAL A 8 -3.16 -15.39 -2.76
CA VAL A 8 -3.12 -14.01 -2.22
C VAL A 8 -3.50 -13.04 -3.32
N SER A 9 -2.96 -13.20 -4.52
CA SER A 9 -3.31 -12.38 -5.68
C SER A 9 -4.78 -12.54 -6.06
N GLU A 10 -5.33 -13.76 -6.01
CA GLU A 10 -6.78 -13.97 -6.22
C GLU A 10 -7.63 -13.42 -5.08
N TYR A 11 -7.21 -13.58 -3.82
CA TYR A 11 -7.94 -13.07 -2.67
C TYR A 11 -7.97 -11.55 -2.64
N GLU A 12 -6.85 -10.89 -2.92
CA GLU A 12 -6.78 -9.44 -3.04
C GLU A 12 -7.64 -8.95 -4.21
N ARG A 13 -7.62 -9.64 -5.35
CA ARG A 13 -8.49 -9.35 -6.50
C ARG A 13 -9.98 -9.51 -6.16
N LYS A 14 -10.34 -10.55 -5.39
CA LYS A 14 -11.71 -10.80 -4.91
C LYS A 14 -12.13 -9.83 -3.78
N ARG A 15 -11.20 -9.41 -2.91
CA ARG A 15 -11.45 -8.36 -1.88
C ARG A 15 -11.69 -7.00 -2.51
N MET A 16 -10.98 -6.67 -3.59
CA MET A 16 -11.22 -5.43 -4.35
C MET A 16 -12.59 -5.40 -5.02
N THR A 17 -13.21 -6.56 -5.29
CA THR A 17 -14.58 -6.65 -5.85
C THR A 17 -15.69 -6.68 -4.79
N VAL A 18 -15.37 -6.93 -3.51
CA VAL A 18 -16.36 -6.96 -2.43
C VAL A 18 -16.59 -5.54 -1.91
N ARG A 19 -17.78 -4.98 -2.21
CA ARG A 19 -18.17 -3.60 -1.85
C ARG A 19 -18.61 -3.39 -0.39
N GLU A 20 -18.59 -4.41 0.46
CA GLU A 20 -19.25 -4.38 1.79
C GLU A 20 -18.32 -4.57 3.00
N VAL A 21 -17.16 -3.88 3.05
CA VAL A 21 -16.41 -3.74 4.32
C VAL A 21 -16.15 -2.26 4.63
N GLN A 22 -17.17 -1.42 4.49
CA GLN A 22 -17.05 0.04 4.63
C GLN A 22 -17.11 0.57 6.08
N GLN A 23 -17.16 -0.28 7.11
CA GLN A 23 -17.43 0.15 8.50
C GLN A 23 -16.44 -0.29 9.57
N LEU A 24 -15.29 -0.88 9.24
CA LEU A 24 -14.26 -1.12 10.26
C LEU A 24 -13.38 0.14 10.40
N GLN A 25 -13.35 0.72 11.59
CA GLN A 25 -12.31 1.67 11.96
C GLN A 25 -10.96 0.93 11.85
N ILE A 26 -10.10 1.41 10.95
CA ILE A 26 -8.76 0.84 10.77
C ILE A 26 -7.90 1.40 11.90
N PHE A 27 -7.43 0.53 12.78
CA PHE A 27 -6.42 0.90 13.76
C PHE A 27 -5.06 0.95 13.07
N VAL A 28 -4.45 2.15 13.00
CA VAL A 28 -3.14 2.35 12.38
C VAL A 28 -2.06 2.17 13.43
N SER A 29 -1.27 1.11 13.29
CA SER A 29 -0.20 0.76 14.23
C SER A 29 1.12 0.37 13.55
N ASP A 30 1.06 0.05 12.26
CA ASP A 30 2.18 -0.34 11.42
C ASP A 30 1.99 0.20 9.99
N GLU A 31 2.96 -0.03 9.11
CA GLU A 31 2.86 0.42 7.73
C GLU A 31 1.70 -0.22 6.97
N ALA A 32 1.44 -1.51 7.17
CA ALA A 32 0.39 -2.23 6.45
C ALA A 32 -1.00 -1.63 6.77
N SER A 33 -1.27 -1.35 8.04
CA SER A 33 -2.50 -0.68 8.49
C SER A 33 -2.57 0.78 8.03
N ALA A 34 -1.44 1.51 7.99
CA ALA A 34 -1.38 2.86 7.43
C ALA A 34 -1.74 2.90 5.93
N ILE A 35 -1.20 1.97 5.13
CA ILE A 35 -1.52 1.85 3.70
C ILE A 35 -2.99 1.47 3.51
N LEU A 36 -3.52 0.58 4.35
CA LEU A 36 -4.94 0.19 4.30
C LEU A 36 -5.84 1.40 4.60
N TRP A 37 -5.49 2.20 5.60
CA TRP A 37 -6.20 3.44 5.93
C TRP A 37 -6.16 4.43 4.76
N LEU A 38 -4.98 4.69 4.19
CA LEU A 38 -4.84 5.55 3.00
C LEU A 38 -5.69 5.04 1.83
N ARG A 39 -5.72 3.72 1.61
CA ARG A 39 -6.54 3.10 0.56
C ARG A 39 -8.02 3.32 0.80
N GLN A 40 -8.50 3.23 2.05
CA GLN A 40 -9.89 3.55 2.40
C GLN A 40 -10.21 5.02 2.11
N GLN A 41 -9.32 5.95 2.51
CA GLN A 41 -9.50 7.38 2.24
C GLN A 41 -9.57 7.70 0.75
N LEU A 42 -8.71 7.07 -0.05
CA LEU A 42 -8.61 7.32 -1.50
C LEU A 42 -9.67 6.60 -2.31
N ALA A 43 -10.18 5.45 -1.84
CA ALA A 43 -11.31 4.75 -2.44
C ALA A 43 -12.61 5.57 -2.31
N ASN A 44 -12.77 6.29 -1.20
CA ASN A 44 -13.93 7.19 -1.00
C ASN A 44 -13.91 8.38 -1.95
N LYS A 45 -12.74 9.04 -2.05
CA LYS A 45 -12.49 10.14 -2.99
C LYS A 45 -10.98 10.32 -3.22
N PRO A 46 -10.55 10.71 -4.43
CA PRO A 46 -9.18 11.18 -4.65
C PRO A 46 -8.88 12.45 -3.85
N GLN A 47 -7.73 12.50 -3.17
CA GLN A 47 -7.37 13.58 -2.23
C GLN A 47 -5.94 14.07 -2.43
N THR A 48 -5.68 15.33 -2.10
CA THR A 48 -4.30 15.87 -2.08
C THR A 48 -3.60 15.44 -0.80
N SER A 49 -2.26 15.42 -0.80
CA SER A 49 -1.47 15.17 0.41
C SER A 49 -1.80 16.18 1.52
N ALA A 50 -1.97 17.45 1.17
CA ALA A 50 -2.36 18.49 2.12
C ALA A 50 -3.70 18.20 2.83
N ALA A 51 -4.66 17.58 2.15
CA ALA A 51 -5.95 17.21 2.74
C ALA A 51 -5.85 15.95 3.63
N LEU A 52 -4.95 15.02 3.29
CA LEU A 52 -4.75 13.78 4.04
C LEU A 52 -3.90 13.98 5.31
N THR A 53 -2.92 14.89 5.27
CA THR A 53 -1.91 15.04 6.33
C THR A 53 -2.52 15.23 7.73
N PRO A 54 -3.48 16.15 7.97
CA PRO A 54 -4.01 16.34 9.32
C PRO A 54 -4.73 15.11 9.87
N GLN A 55 -5.38 14.35 8.99
CA GLN A 55 -6.10 13.12 9.36
C GLN A 55 -5.08 12.00 9.65
N PHE A 56 -4.08 11.84 8.80
CA PHE A 56 -3.04 10.83 8.98
C PHE A 56 -2.26 11.01 10.29
N MET A 57 -1.91 12.25 10.64
CA MET A 57 -1.22 12.55 11.91
C MET A 57 -2.04 12.16 13.15
N GLN A 58 -3.37 12.14 13.07
CA GLN A 58 -4.22 11.71 14.18
C GLN A 58 -4.18 10.19 14.39
N GLU A 59 -3.92 9.44 13.33
CA GLU A 59 -3.88 7.97 13.34
C GLU A 59 -2.54 7.44 13.88
N LEU A 60 -1.43 8.18 13.71
CA LEU A 60 -0.09 7.77 14.14
C LEU A 60 0.11 7.70 15.68
N ARG A 61 -0.91 8.01 16.48
CA ARG A 61 -0.81 8.00 17.96
C ARG A 61 -0.53 6.61 18.54
N SER A 62 -0.87 5.54 17.81
CA SER A 62 -0.73 4.16 18.24
C SER A 62 0.38 3.39 17.50
N TRP A 63 1.33 4.11 16.92
CA TRP A 63 2.44 3.52 16.17
C TRP A 63 3.27 2.58 17.05
N GLN A 64 3.54 1.37 16.55
CA GLN A 64 4.31 0.39 17.30
C GLN A 64 5.75 0.87 17.51
N LYS A 65 6.28 0.64 18.72
CA LYS A 65 7.61 1.18 19.12
C LYS A 65 8.78 0.62 18.33
N HIS A 66 8.64 -0.59 17.77
CA HIS A 66 9.69 -1.23 16.99
C HIS A 66 9.67 -0.77 15.52
N GLU A 67 8.56 -0.20 15.06
CA GLU A 67 8.43 0.25 13.67
C GLU A 67 9.27 1.51 13.43
N VAL A 68 9.92 1.56 12.27
CA VAL A 68 10.51 2.79 11.77
C VAL A 68 9.38 3.78 11.45
N GLY A 69 9.57 5.05 11.77
CA GLY A 69 8.60 6.08 11.42
C GLY A 69 8.44 6.17 9.91
N VAL A 70 7.20 6.18 9.43
CA VAL A 70 6.88 6.27 7.99
C VAL A 70 6.38 7.66 7.63
N GLU A 71 6.85 8.17 6.51
CA GLU A 71 6.34 9.42 5.94
C GLU A 71 5.11 9.13 5.08
N MET A 72 4.01 9.84 5.32
CA MET A 72 2.75 9.64 4.58
C MET A 72 2.95 9.76 3.07
N VAL A 73 3.79 10.72 2.65
CA VAL A 73 4.07 10.96 1.23
C VAL A 73 4.83 9.79 0.61
N GLU A 74 5.74 9.17 1.35
CA GLU A 74 6.46 7.99 0.89
C GLU A 74 5.49 6.81 0.69
N LEU A 75 4.57 6.59 1.63
CA LEU A 75 3.53 5.57 1.47
C LEU A 75 2.64 5.85 0.26
N LEU A 76 2.29 7.11 0.03
CA LEU A 76 1.52 7.53 -1.13
C LEU A 76 2.25 7.22 -2.44
N GLU A 77 3.52 7.58 -2.53
CA GLU A 77 4.38 7.37 -3.70
C GLU A 77 4.60 5.88 -4.00
N GLN A 78 4.71 5.04 -2.97
CA GLN A 78 4.97 3.60 -3.15
C GLN A 78 3.71 2.78 -3.46
N ASN A 79 2.51 3.27 -3.12
CA ASN A 79 1.29 2.46 -3.14
C ASN A 79 0.14 3.04 -3.99
N PHE A 80 0.23 4.30 -4.41
CA PHE A 80 -0.85 5.02 -5.08
C PHE A 80 -0.34 5.84 -6.25
N LEU A 81 -1.26 6.40 -7.03
CA LEU A 81 -0.94 7.25 -8.17
C LEU A 81 -1.36 8.68 -7.91
N ARG A 82 -0.52 9.64 -8.32
CA ARG A 82 -0.83 11.07 -8.31
C ARG A 82 -1.07 11.57 -9.73
N TYR A 83 -2.10 12.38 -9.93
CA TYR A 83 -2.32 13.06 -11.20
C TYR A 83 -1.64 14.43 -11.21
N PHE A 84 -0.76 14.66 -12.19
CA PHE A 84 0.07 15.86 -12.31
C PHE A 84 -0.43 16.86 -13.36
N SER A 85 -1.70 16.76 -13.79
CA SER A 85 -2.26 17.54 -14.90
C SER A 85 -1.58 17.30 -16.26
N ASN A 86 -0.83 16.20 -16.38
CA ASN A 86 -0.25 15.73 -17.63
C ASN A 86 -1.10 14.59 -18.21
N GLY A 87 -1.44 14.70 -19.49
CA GLY A 87 -2.28 13.72 -20.17
C GLY A 87 -3.72 13.64 -19.64
N PRO A 88 -4.45 12.57 -20.01
CA PRO A 88 -5.85 12.37 -19.65
C PRO A 88 -6.09 12.30 -18.14
N ILE A 89 -7.21 12.85 -17.67
CA ILE A 89 -7.67 12.74 -16.28
C ILE A 89 -8.08 11.28 -16.03
N PRO A 90 -7.48 10.56 -15.07
CA PRO A 90 -7.77 9.16 -14.80
C PRO A 90 -9.24 8.90 -14.46
N GLY A 91 -9.79 7.76 -14.88
CA GLY A 91 -11.20 7.40 -14.69
C GLY A 91 -11.67 7.41 -13.22
N GLN A 92 -10.79 7.14 -12.27
CA GLN A 92 -11.05 7.27 -10.83
C GLN A 92 -11.34 8.72 -10.42
N ILE A 93 -10.57 9.67 -10.97
CA ILE A 93 -10.76 11.10 -10.72
C ILE A 93 -11.97 11.62 -11.50
N VAL A 94 -12.17 11.17 -12.75
CA VAL A 94 -13.36 11.49 -13.55
C VAL A 94 -14.64 11.05 -12.82
N SER A 95 -14.66 9.83 -12.31
CA SER A 95 -15.80 9.29 -11.54
C SER A 95 -16.12 10.14 -10.31
N TRP A 96 -15.09 10.66 -9.63
CA TRP A 96 -15.27 11.60 -8.53
C TRP A 96 -15.76 12.97 -8.99
N LEU A 97 -15.22 13.52 -10.08
CA LEU A 97 -15.65 14.80 -10.66
C LEU A 97 -17.13 14.77 -11.09
N LYS A 98 -17.58 13.66 -11.71
CA LYS A 98 -18.97 13.45 -12.14
C LYS A 98 -20.00 13.50 -10.99
N LYS A 99 -19.57 13.44 -9.71
CA LYS A 99 -20.46 13.64 -8.53
C LYS A 99 -20.93 15.09 -8.35
N SER A 100 -20.22 16.05 -8.94
CA SER A 100 -20.57 17.48 -8.89
C SER A 100 -21.28 17.89 -10.18
N THR A 101 -22.45 18.52 -10.10
CA THR A 101 -23.27 18.88 -11.28
C THR A 101 -22.50 19.77 -12.26
N ASP A 102 -21.85 20.82 -11.73
CA ASP A 102 -21.00 21.75 -12.49
C ASP A 102 -19.85 21.04 -13.22
N MET A 103 -19.13 20.14 -12.54
CA MET A 103 -18.01 19.42 -13.13
C MET A 103 -18.47 18.38 -14.14
N ARG A 104 -19.62 17.72 -13.89
CA ARG A 104 -20.22 16.77 -14.83
C ARG A 104 -20.62 17.45 -16.12
N ASP A 105 -21.27 18.61 -16.05
CA ASP A 105 -21.72 19.36 -17.22
C ASP A 105 -20.51 19.90 -18.01
N LEU A 106 -19.45 20.31 -17.32
CA LEU A 106 -18.21 20.75 -17.94
C LEU A 106 -17.47 19.59 -18.63
N LEU A 107 -17.39 18.42 -17.98
CA LEU A 107 -16.82 17.19 -18.57
C LEU A 107 -17.58 16.76 -19.84
N ALA A 108 -18.91 16.86 -19.84
CA ALA A 108 -19.72 16.50 -21.01
C ALA A 108 -19.52 17.45 -22.20
N LYS A 109 -19.18 18.71 -21.95
CA LYS A 109 -18.94 19.73 -22.99
C LYS A 109 -17.50 19.73 -23.51
N GLU A 110 -16.54 19.59 -22.61
CA GLU A 110 -15.11 19.87 -22.86
C GLU A 110 -14.21 18.63 -22.75
N GLY A 111 -14.78 17.47 -22.42
CA GLY A 111 -14.05 16.22 -22.21
C GLY A 111 -14.32 15.20 -23.31
N ARG A 112 -13.25 14.54 -23.77
CA ARG A 112 -13.30 13.35 -24.62
C ARG A 112 -12.99 12.11 -23.78
N GLU A 113 -13.98 11.26 -23.57
CA GLU A 113 -13.82 10.00 -22.84
C GLU A 113 -13.07 8.97 -23.69
N LEU A 114 -12.06 8.33 -23.11
CA LEU A 114 -11.24 7.27 -23.72
C LEU A 114 -11.75 5.89 -23.28
N GLU A 115 -11.26 4.82 -23.92
CA GLU A 115 -11.71 3.45 -23.66
C GLU A 115 -11.49 2.98 -22.22
N ASP A 116 -10.47 3.49 -21.54
CA ASP A 116 -10.15 3.17 -20.14
C ASP A 116 -10.94 4.04 -19.13
N GLY A 117 -11.89 4.85 -19.61
CA GLY A 117 -12.70 5.77 -18.81
C GLY A 117 -11.97 7.03 -18.36
N SER A 118 -10.70 7.23 -18.77
CA SER A 118 -10.03 8.50 -18.61
C SER A 118 -10.61 9.56 -19.55
N VAL A 119 -10.41 10.84 -19.23
CA VAL A 119 -10.93 11.96 -20.02
C VAL A 119 -9.79 12.86 -20.47
N GLU A 120 -9.65 12.99 -21.78
CA GLU A 120 -8.79 13.98 -22.42
C GLU A 120 -9.54 15.31 -22.51
N THR A 121 -8.92 16.39 -22.04
CA THR A 121 -9.50 17.74 -22.07
C THR A 121 -8.37 18.76 -21.97
N ASP A 122 -8.56 19.96 -22.52
CA ASP A 122 -7.68 21.12 -22.28
C ASP A 122 -8.27 22.13 -21.31
N ASN A 123 -9.46 21.85 -20.78
CA ASN A 123 -10.12 22.73 -19.84
C ASN A 123 -9.31 22.89 -18.54
N HIS A 124 -8.86 24.11 -18.27
CA HIS A 124 -8.02 24.43 -17.11
C HIS A 124 -8.73 24.17 -15.77
N GLN A 125 -10.06 24.39 -15.70
CA GLN A 125 -10.81 24.17 -14.47
C GLN A 125 -10.86 22.67 -14.11
N LEU A 126 -11.08 21.79 -15.10
CA LEU A 126 -11.03 20.34 -14.91
C LEU A 126 -9.64 19.87 -14.49
N LYS A 127 -8.58 20.30 -15.22
CA LYS A 127 -7.19 19.95 -14.87
C LYS A 127 -6.81 20.44 -13.48
N SER A 128 -7.14 21.69 -13.13
CA SER A 128 -6.85 22.27 -11.82
C SER A 128 -7.60 21.56 -10.69
N ARG A 129 -8.84 21.11 -10.92
CA ARG A 129 -9.62 20.40 -9.91
C ARG A 129 -9.10 18.99 -9.66
N ALA A 130 -8.59 18.33 -10.71
CA ALA A 130 -8.02 16.99 -10.67
C ALA A 130 -6.57 16.94 -10.15
N ARG A 131 -5.81 18.03 -10.32
CA ARG A 131 -4.39 18.13 -10.02
C ARG A 131 -4.04 17.74 -8.58
N ASP A 132 -2.87 17.13 -8.43
CA ASP A 132 -2.22 16.76 -7.16
C ASP A 132 -3.06 15.81 -6.29
N ARG A 133 -4.08 15.18 -6.88
CA ARG A 133 -4.90 14.17 -6.21
C ARG A 133 -4.28 12.80 -6.37
N TRP A 134 -4.13 12.14 -5.23
CA TRP A 134 -3.83 10.73 -5.11
C TRP A 134 -5.10 9.91 -5.36
N TYR A 135 -4.95 8.74 -5.97
CA TYR A 135 -6.05 7.81 -6.24
C TYR A 135 -5.56 6.37 -6.21
N VAL A 136 -6.50 5.43 -6.02
CA VAL A 136 -6.23 4.00 -6.03
C VAL A 136 -5.93 3.55 -7.47
N PRO A 137 -4.78 2.92 -7.74
CA PRO A 137 -4.43 2.43 -9.06
C PRO A 137 -5.42 1.36 -9.55
N ASP A 138 -5.54 1.24 -10.88
CA ASP A 138 -6.17 0.05 -11.48
C ASP A 138 -5.31 -1.21 -11.23
N PRO A 139 -5.86 -2.43 -11.37
CA PRO A 139 -5.15 -3.66 -11.03
C PRO A 139 -3.80 -3.85 -11.74
N ASN A 140 -3.66 -3.37 -12.97
CA ASN A 140 -2.42 -3.51 -13.73
C ASN A 140 -1.34 -2.56 -13.16
N LYS A 141 -1.68 -1.29 -12.96
CA LYS A 141 -0.76 -0.32 -12.34
C LYS A 141 -0.44 -0.67 -10.89
N ALA A 142 -1.39 -1.26 -10.16
CA ALA A 142 -1.19 -1.74 -8.81
C ALA A 142 -0.11 -2.83 -8.77
N ALA A 143 -0.14 -3.78 -9.70
CA ALA A 143 0.87 -4.83 -9.78
C ALA A 143 2.27 -4.29 -10.07
N ASP A 144 2.39 -3.24 -10.89
CA ASP A 144 3.69 -2.64 -11.19
C ASP A 144 4.24 -1.82 -10.01
N LEU A 145 3.39 -1.09 -9.29
CA LEU A 145 3.75 -0.43 -8.03
C LEU A 145 4.22 -1.45 -6.99
N GLU A 146 3.50 -2.57 -6.85
CA GLU A 146 3.85 -3.62 -5.88
C GLU A 146 5.22 -4.25 -6.18
N LYS A 147 5.57 -4.46 -7.46
CA LYS A 147 6.92 -4.92 -7.84
C LYS A 147 8.01 -3.95 -7.41
N LEU A 148 7.80 -2.64 -7.63
CA LEU A 148 8.76 -1.60 -7.24
C LEU A 148 8.89 -1.51 -5.73
N ARG A 149 7.76 -1.55 -5.02
CA ARG A 149 7.70 -1.56 -3.55
C ARG A 149 8.41 -2.77 -2.97
N THR A 150 8.07 -3.97 -3.45
CA THR A 150 8.74 -5.23 -3.05
C THR A 150 10.25 -5.12 -3.25
N LYS A 151 10.72 -4.60 -4.39
CA LYS A 151 12.16 -4.40 -4.63
C LYS A 151 12.81 -3.44 -3.62
N SER A 152 12.10 -2.39 -3.21
CA SER A 152 12.57 -1.46 -2.17
C SER A 152 12.66 -2.15 -0.81
N LEU A 153 11.60 -2.86 -0.40
CA LEU A 153 11.53 -3.60 0.86
C LEU A 153 12.64 -4.65 0.97
N LEU A 154 12.94 -5.36 -0.12
CA LEU A 154 14.01 -6.36 -0.14
C LEU A 154 15.41 -5.75 -0.01
N ARG A 155 15.63 -4.56 -0.58
CA ARG A 155 16.87 -3.81 -0.37
C ARG A 155 17.01 -3.40 1.09
N GLU A 156 15.94 -2.94 1.71
CA GLU A 156 15.93 -2.60 3.13
C GLU A 156 16.19 -3.84 4.00
N PHE A 157 15.53 -4.96 3.72
CA PHE A 157 15.76 -6.23 4.40
C PHE A 157 17.21 -6.71 4.29
N ALA A 158 17.85 -6.54 3.13
CA ALA A 158 19.26 -6.86 2.94
C ALA A 158 20.17 -6.06 3.90
N THR A 159 19.83 -4.80 4.22
CA THR A 159 20.58 -4.04 5.23
C THR A 159 20.50 -4.69 6.60
N TYR A 160 19.35 -5.27 6.96
CA TYR A 160 19.18 -5.96 8.24
C TYR A 160 20.01 -7.23 8.30
N GLN A 161 20.12 -7.98 7.19
CA GLN A 161 20.99 -9.16 7.12
C GLN A 161 22.46 -8.82 7.35
N THR A 162 22.93 -7.65 6.89
CA THR A 162 24.32 -7.21 7.09
C THR A 162 24.61 -6.66 8.48
N SER A 163 23.58 -6.21 9.22
CA SER A 163 23.76 -5.69 10.57
C SER A 163 23.95 -6.82 11.58
N LYS A 164 24.57 -6.51 12.72
CA LYS A 164 24.85 -7.49 13.79
C LYS A 164 23.94 -7.25 14.99
N GLY A 165 23.55 -8.33 15.67
CA GLY A 165 22.77 -8.28 16.91
C GLY A 165 21.27 -8.11 16.70
N LYS A 166 20.54 -7.92 17.80
CA LYS A 166 19.08 -7.80 17.84
C LYS A 166 18.60 -6.54 17.11
N LEU A 167 17.52 -6.67 16.33
CA LEU A 167 16.85 -5.55 15.66
C LEU A 167 15.87 -4.90 16.64
N LYS A 168 16.17 -3.68 17.09
CA LYS A 168 15.31 -2.93 18.03
C LYS A 168 14.31 -2.03 17.32
N GLN A 169 14.72 -1.44 16.19
CA GLN A 169 13.91 -0.59 15.34
C GLN A 169 14.11 -1.04 13.89
N PHE A 170 13.02 -1.41 13.22
CA PHE A 170 13.02 -1.96 11.88
C PHE A 170 11.63 -1.80 11.25
N ARG A 171 11.56 -1.87 9.93
CA ARG A 171 10.32 -1.86 9.18
C ARG A 171 9.80 -3.29 9.05
N THR A 172 8.66 -3.59 9.66
CA THR A 172 8.12 -4.97 9.65
C THR A 172 7.80 -5.46 8.23
N GLU A 173 7.33 -4.56 7.36
CA GLU A 173 7.06 -4.88 5.95
C GLU A 173 8.32 -5.36 5.21
N ALA A 174 9.50 -4.82 5.52
CA ALA A 174 10.76 -5.28 4.94
C ALA A 174 11.10 -6.71 5.41
N VAL A 175 10.86 -7.01 6.69
CA VAL A 175 11.05 -8.36 7.24
C VAL A 175 10.07 -9.35 6.60
N ARG A 176 8.78 -8.99 6.49
CA ARG A 176 7.76 -9.82 5.83
C ARG A 176 8.12 -10.09 4.37
N ALA A 177 8.55 -9.07 3.62
CA ALA A 177 8.99 -9.23 2.23
C ALA A 177 10.23 -10.14 2.12
N GLY A 178 11.19 -9.96 3.01
CA GLY A 178 12.39 -10.79 3.11
C GLY A 178 12.07 -12.26 3.38
N PHE A 179 11.21 -12.52 4.36
CA PHE A 179 10.78 -13.88 4.72
C PHE A 179 10.01 -14.53 3.57
N ALA A 180 9.11 -13.79 2.91
CA ALA A 180 8.39 -14.27 1.75
C ALA A 180 9.33 -14.61 0.57
N GLN A 181 10.39 -13.83 0.34
CA GLN A 181 11.39 -14.16 -0.67
C GLN A 181 12.21 -15.40 -0.27
N ALA A 182 12.77 -15.42 0.94
CA ALA A 182 13.57 -16.52 1.44
C ALA A 182 12.78 -17.84 1.42
N TRP A 183 11.49 -17.81 1.77
CA TRP A 183 10.61 -18.97 1.69
C TRP A 183 10.45 -19.51 0.26
N ARG A 184 10.22 -18.62 -0.72
CA ARG A 184 10.13 -19.00 -2.15
C ARG A 184 11.43 -19.60 -2.67
N GLU A 185 12.56 -19.07 -2.21
CA GLU A 185 13.91 -19.52 -2.59
C GLU A 185 14.39 -20.72 -1.77
N ARG A 186 13.57 -21.21 -0.82
CA ARG A 186 13.90 -22.29 0.12
C ARG A 186 15.09 -21.99 1.03
N ASP A 187 15.41 -20.71 1.22
CA ASP A 187 16.40 -20.24 2.18
C ASP A 187 15.79 -20.13 3.58
N TYR A 188 15.51 -21.30 4.17
CA TYR A 188 14.92 -21.38 5.50
C TYR A 188 15.89 -20.90 6.60
N ALA A 189 17.21 -21.02 6.35
CA ALA A 189 18.24 -20.58 7.28
C ALA A 189 18.18 -19.07 7.52
N THR A 190 18.01 -18.27 6.46
CA THR A 190 17.86 -16.81 6.58
C THR A 190 16.62 -16.44 7.40
N ILE A 191 15.50 -17.15 7.22
CA ILE A 191 14.27 -16.89 8.01
C ILE A 191 14.53 -17.11 9.51
N VAL A 192 15.10 -18.26 9.89
CA VAL A 192 15.39 -18.58 11.29
C VAL A 192 16.37 -17.57 11.88
N GLN A 193 17.50 -17.32 11.21
CA GLN A 193 18.53 -16.38 11.69
C GLN A 193 17.98 -14.96 11.88
N MET A 194 17.15 -14.49 10.97
CA MET A 194 16.57 -13.15 11.06
C MET A 194 15.46 -13.08 12.10
N ALA A 195 14.62 -14.11 12.23
CA ALA A 195 13.55 -14.17 13.24
C ALA A 195 14.11 -14.17 14.66
N GLU A 196 15.20 -14.90 14.92
CA GLU A 196 15.90 -14.87 16.21
C GLU A 196 16.44 -13.49 16.58
N ARG A 197 16.59 -12.57 15.62
CA ARG A 197 17.05 -11.21 15.88
C ARG A 197 15.92 -10.24 16.19
N LEU A 198 14.67 -10.62 15.94
CA LEU A 198 13.50 -9.79 16.23
C LEU A 198 13.16 -9.82 17.74
N PRO A 199 12.45 -8.80 18.26
CA PRO A 199 11.81 -8.88 19.56
C PRO A 199 10.76 -9.99 19.57
N GLU A 200 10.73 -10.81 20.62
CA GLU A 200 9.85 -11.98 20.71
C GLU A 200 8.37 -11.62 20.56
N ASN A 201 7.94 -10.53 21.20
CA ASN A 201 6.56 -10.06 21.11
C ASN A 201 6.17 -9.70 19.68
N VAL A 202 7.08 -9.09 18.90
CA VAL A 202 6.80 -8.74 17.49
C VAL A 202 6.67 -9.98 16.63
N LEU A 203 7.56 -10.96 16.84
CA LEU A 203 7.51 -12.23 16.11
C LEU A 203 6.21 -13.01 16.42
N GLN A 204 5.78 -13.04 17.68
CA GLN A 204 4.58 -13.77 18.10
C GLN A 204 3.27 -13.07 17.73
N GLU A 205 3.24 -11.74 17.79
CA GLU A 205 2.04 -10.95 17.47
C GLU A 205 1.80 -10.81 15.97
N ASP A 206 2.83 -10.99 15.13
CA ASP A 206 2.72 -10.99 13.68
C ASP A 206 2.48 -12.40 13.12
N PRO A 207 1.27 -12.72 12.62
CA PRO A 207 0.97 -14.07 12.17
C PRO A 207 1.80 -14.52 10.97
N ASN A 208 2.23 -13.59 10.10
CA ASN A 208 3.03 -13.93 8.93
C ASN A 208 4.46 -14.27 9.34
N LEU A 209 5.07 -13.44 10.20
CA LEU A 209 6.42 -13.69 10.68
C LEU A 209 6.49 -15.00 11.48
N LEU A 210 5.53 -15.21 12.39
CA LEU A 210 5.43 -16.45 13.17
C LEU A 210 5.30 -17.67 12.27
N MET A 211 4.38 -17.62 11.30
CA MET A 211 4.15 -18.72 10.36
C MET A 211 5.43 -19.06 9.56
N TYR A 212 6.14 -18.06 9.05
CA TYR A 212 7.39 -18.31 8.32
C TYR A 212 8.45 -18.92 9.24
N TYR A 213 8.60 -18.40 10.46
CA TYR A 213 9.58 -18.89 11.43
C TYR A 213 9.31 -20.34 11.84
N ASP A 214 8.08 -20.68 12.23
CA ASP A 214 7.71 -22.02 12.66
C ASP A 214 7.97 -23.04 11.55
N ASN A 215 7.51 -22.73 10.33
CA ASN A 215 7.67 -23.61 9.18
C ASN A 215 9.13 -23.74 8.71
N ALA A 216 9.93 -22.67 8.81
CA ALA A 216 11.34 -22.70 8.46
C ALA A 216 12.14 -23.51 9.49
N SER A 217 11.84 -23.37 10.78
CA SER A 217 12.50 -24.10 11.87
C SER A 217 12.33 -25.61 11.72
N LEU A 218 11.17 -26.08 11.26
CA LEU A 218 10.93 -27.50 10.98
C LEU A 218 11.76 -28.05 9.80
N ARG A 219 12.32 -27.19 8.95
CA ARG A 219 13.07 -27.58 7.74
C ARG A 219 14.58 -27.41 7.87
N VAL A 220 15.04 -26.67 8.87
CA VAL A 220 16.47 -26.47 9.18
C VAL A 220 17.00 -27.52 10.16
N ASN A 221 16.09 -28.19 10.89
CA ASN A 221 16.41 -29.33 11.78
C ASN A 221 16.72 -30.62 11.03
#